data_AF-A0A496L516-F1
#
_entry.id   AF-A0A496L516-F1
#
_cell.length_a   1.000
_cell.length_b   1.000
_cell.length_c   1.000
_cell.angle_alpha   90.00
_cell.angle_beta   90.00
_cell.angle_gamma   90.00
#
_symmetry.space_group_name_H-M   'P 1'
#
loop_
_entity.id
_entity.type
_entity.pdbx_description
1 polymer ?
#
loop_
_entity_poly.entity_id
_entity_poly.type
_entity_poly.pdbx_seq_one_letter_code
_entity_poly.pdbx_strand_id
1 'polypeptide(L)'
;MIFLYLLKHQIIKAVRAPGFYKNVIANIFVGLAVLYFFVMFLLLGFFLRDILLEADLPYEPTDILLGSYLYVVVGGVATRFMMQSLNTINLPPYQILPIKRNTLVNYLLLKPLFNPVNYFLLVPIVPFTIRSLTAGDITILQGLSLIIIAIMIVWFNIFVAVLLKRRYGSSLWGILTVICLIAIVGVLEIYGVVSFFDFSVTVFGFLVYNPLGIFVMALCVLCAYGLNRRFFAKYYYAERFDRKSNSSKTKAADFSFMERFGQIGELIGLNLKLILRHKRTKSLLTVGCLFLAYGLLF
;
A
#
# COMPACT_ATOMS: atom_id res chain seq x y z
N MET A 1 13.73 -20.90 -11.80
CA MET A 1 12.84 -22.06 -11.52
C MET A 1 12.21 -22.02 -10.12
N ILE A 2 12.97 -21.97 -9.02
CA ILE A 2 12.41 -22.01 -7.63
C ILE A 2 11.37 -20.90 -7.36
N PHE A 3 11.59 -19.68 -7.86
CA PHE A 3 10.65 -18.56 -7.69
C PHE A 3 9.24 -18.86 -8.25
N LEU A 4 9.15 -19.48 -9.43
CA LEU A 4 7.88 -19.84 -10.06
C LEU A 4 7.14 -20.92 -9.28
N TYR A 5 7.87 -21.90 -8.72
CA TYR A 5 7.27 -22.90 -7.82
C TYR A 5 6.67 -22.26 -6.56
N LEU A 6 7.36 -21.27 -5.97
CA LEU A 6 6.83 -20.53 -4.81
C LEU A 6 5.56 -19.73 -5.16
N LEU A 7 5.48 -19.11 -6.34
CA LEU A 7 4.25 -18.46 -6.81
C LEU A 7 3.13 -19.48 -7.00
N LYS A 8 3.41 -20.63 -7.65
CA LYS A 8 2.44 -21.72 -7.82
C LYS A 8 1.89 -22.21 -6.48
N HIS A 9 2.75 -22.40 -5.48
CA HIS A 9 2.32 -22.80 -4.14
C HIS A 9 1.35 -21.80 -3.50
N GLN A 10 1.55 -20.49 -3.71
CA GLN A 10 0.61 -19.47 -3.21
C GLN A 10 -0.73 -19.53 -3.92
N ILE A 11 -0.75 -19.68 -5.24
CA ILE A 11 -1.99 -19.77 -6.00
C ILE A 11 -2.78 -20.99 -5.54
N ILE A 12 -2.12 -22.15 -5.42
CA ILE A 12 -2.74 -23.37 -4.91
C ILE A 12 -3.25 -23.18 -3.47
N LYS A 13 -2.47 -22.51 -2.62
CA LYS A 13 -2.90 -22.19 -1.24
C LYS A 13 -4.13 -21.28 -1.22
N ALA A 14 -4.20 -20.29 -2.11
CA ALA A 14 -5.33 -19.36 -2.20
C ALA A 14 -6.59 -20.08 -2.67
N VAL A 15 -6.49 -20.95 -3.68
CA VAL A 15 -7.62 -21.74 -4.21
C VAL A 15 -8.11 -22.77 -3.19
N ARG A 16 -7.19 -23.45 -2.48
CA ARG A 16 -7.53 -24.45 -1.46
C ARG A 16 -7.98 -23.86 -0.12
N ALA A 17 -7.97 -22.54 0.04
CA ALA A 17 -8.36 -21.92 1.29
C ALA A 17 -9.86 -22.13 1.53
N PRO A 18 -10.29 -22.60 2.72
CA PRO A 18 -11.71 -22.88 3.01
C PRO A 18 -12.59 -21.63 2.91
N GLY A 19 -12.01 -20.43 3.07
CA GLY A 19 -12.71 -19.16 2.88
C GLY A 19 -13.06 -18.83 1.42
N PHE A 20 -12.37 -19.42 0.43
CA PHE A 20 -12.66 -19.18 -0.99
C PHE A 20 -14.00 -19.78 -1.40
N TYR A 21 -14.29 -21.00 -0.94
CA TYR A 21 -15.55 -21.70 -1.24
C TYR A 21 -16.72 -21.27 -0.34
N LYS A 22 -16.45 -20.80 0.89
CA LYS A 22 -17.50 -20.34 1.80
C LYS A 22 -18.15 -19.02 1.35
N ASN A 23 -17.43 -18.21 0.57
CA ASN A 23 -17.82 -16.85 0.19
C ASN A 23 -17.91 -16.66 -1.34
N VAL A 24 -18.35 -17.68 -2.09
CA VAL A 24 -18.41 -17.61 -3.57
C VAL A 24 -19.25 -16.42 -4.06
N ILE A 25 -20.42 -16.18 -3.47
CA ILE A 25 -21.29 -15.05 -3.83
C ILE A 25 -20.56 -13.72 -3.60
N ALA A 26 -19.90 -13.54 -2.45
CA ALA A 26 -19.15 -12.32 -2.17
C ALA A 26 -17.97 -12.15 -3.15
N ASN A 27 -17.28 -13.23 -3.52
CA ASN A 27 -16.21 -13.19 -4.53
C ASN A 27 -16.73 -12.77 -5.91
N ILE A 28 -17.93 -13.22 -6.31
CA ILE A 28 -18.57 -12.80 -7.57
C ILE A 28 -18.85 -11.29 -7.55
N PHE A 29 -19.43 -10.78 -6.46
CA PHE A 29 -19.67 -9.33 -6.31
C PHE A 29 -18.37 -8.52 -6.34
N VAL A 30 -17.31 -8.99 -5.68
CA VAL A 30 -15.99 -8.35 -5.73
C VAL A 30 -15.44 -8.37 -7.16
N GLY A 31 -15.58 -9.48 -7.88
CA GLY A 31 -15.16 -9.59 -9.28
C GLY A 31 -15.90 -8.62 -10.20
N LEU A 32 -17.23 -8.52 -10.05
CA LEU A 32 -18.06 -7.58 -10.80
C LEU A 32 -17.67 -6.13 -10.49
N ALA A 33 -17.44 -5.79 -9.22
CA ALA A 33 -17.01 -4.45 -8.82
C ALA A 33 -15.64 -4.09 -9.43
N VAL A 34 -14.68 -5.01 -9.40
CA VAL A 34 -13.36 -4.81 -10.03
C VAL A 34 -13.51 -4.59 -11.54
N LEU A 35 -14.35 -5.37 -12.22
CA LEU A 35 -14.62 -5.21 -13.65
C LEU A 35 -15.30 -3.87 -13.95
N TYR A 36 -16.29 -3.48 -13.16
CA TYR A 36 -16.96 -2.19 -13.28
C TYR A 36 -15.96 -1.03 -13.17
N PHE A 37 -15.14 -1.00 -12.13
CA PHE A 37 -14.13 0.04 -11.98
C PHE A 37 -13.08 -0.02 -13.09
N PHE A 38 -12.68 -1.22 -13.54
CA PHE A 38 -11.75 -1.37 -14.66
C PHE A 38 -12.28 -0.70 -15.94
N VAL A 39 -13.56 -0.92 -16.29
CA VAL A 39 -14.20 -0.26 -17.43
C VAL A 39 -14.29 1.25 -17.22
N MET A 40 -14.67 1.70 -16.02
CA MET A 40 -14.74 3.14 -15.72
C MET A 40 -13.38 3.82 -15.85
N PHE A 41 -12.29 3.20 -15.39
CA PHE A 41 -10.94 3.75 -15.55
C PHE A 41 -10.46 3.73 -17.00
N LEU A 42 -10.85 2.74 -17.80
CA LEU A 42 -10.58 2.74 -19.24
C LEU A 42 -11.27 3.89 -19.95
N LEU A 43 -12.57 4.10 -19.67
CA LEU A 43 -13.33 5.22 -20.22
C LEU A 43 -12.75 6.56 -19.76
N LEU A 44 -12.44 6.69 -18.47
CA LEU A 44 -11.79 7.88 -17.93
C LEU A 44 -10.51 8.19 -18.69
N GLY A 45 -9.60 7.21 -18.85
CA GLY A 45 -8.36 7.43 -19.58
C GLY A 45 -8.55 7.75 -21.06
N PHE A 46 -9.59 7.23 -21.70
CA PHE A 46 -9.93 7.56 -23.08
C PHE A 46 -10.39 9.02 -23.23
N PHE A 47 -11.29 9.48 -22.37
CA PHE A 47 -11.82 10.86 -22.39
C PHE A 47 -10.92 11.86 -21.68
N LEU A 48 -9.92 11.42 -20.92
CA LEU A 48 -9.06 12.29 -20.11
C LEU A 48 -8.41 13.39 -20.95
N ARG A 49 -7.98 13.08 -22.18
CA ARG A 49 -7.42 14.09 -23.09
C ARG A 49 -8.43 15.19 -23.41
N ASP A 50 -9.64 14.81 -23.81
CA ASP A 50 -10.68 15.76 -24.23
C ASP A 50 -11.11 16.65 -23.05
N ILE A 51 -11.24 16.05 -21.85
CA ILE A 51 -11.52 16.78 -20.59
C ILE A 51 -10.43 17.81 -20.28
N LEU A 52 -9.16 17.44 -20.49
CA LEU A 52 -8.02 18.33 -20.21
C LEU A 52 -7.92 19.48 -21.22
N LEU A 53 -8.32 19.26 -22.48
CA LEU A 53 -8.38 20.32 -23.49
C LEU A 53 -9.52 21.31 -23.20
N GLU A 54 -10.66 20.83 -22.72
CA GLU A 54 -11.80 21.69 -22.37
C GLU A 54 -11.55 22.53 -21.11
N ALA A 55 -10.60 22.13 -20.27
CA ALA A 55 -10.22 22.86 -19.06
C ALA A 55 -9.41 24.16 -19.32
N ASP A 56 -9.01 24.42 -20.58
CA ASP A 56 -8.26 25.61 -21.03
C ASP A 56 -7.07 25.97 -20.13
N LEU A 57 -6.30 24.96 -19.75
CA LEU A 57 -5.11 25.11 -18.92
C LEU A 57 -3.91 25.53 -19.78
N PRO A 58 -2.94 26.28 -19.23
CA PRO A 58 -1.79 26.79 -19.99
C PRO A 58 -0.74 25.72 -20.36
N TYR A 59 -1.05 24.43 -20.15
CA TYR A 59 -0.15 23.30 -20.35
C TYR A 59 -0.75 22.31 -21.35
N GLU A 60 0.10 21.59 -22.08
CA GLU A 60 -0.37 20.50 -22.92
C GLU A 60 -1.02 19.40 -22.05
N PRO A 61 -2.01 18.64 -22.58
CA PRO A 61 -2.67 17.55 -21.83
C PRO A 61 -1.67 16.53 -21.25
N THR A 62 -0.56 16.35 -21.94
CA THR A 62 0.57 15.49 -21.58
C THR A 62 1.32 16.02 -20.37
N ASP A 63 1.67 17.31 -20.37
CA ASP A 63 2.32 17.99 -19.26
C ASP A 63 1.43 18.00 -18.02
N ILE A 64 0.12 18.13 -18.18
CA ILE A 64 -0.82 18.04 -17.04
C ILE A 64 -0.79 16.64 -16.42
N LEU A 65 -0.74 15.60 -17.24
CA LEU A 65 -0.54 14.24 -16.75
C LEU A 65 0.82 14.12 -16.05
N LEU A 66 1.88 14.73 -16.57
CA LEU A 66 3.21 14.74 -15.95
C LEU A 66 3.23 15.45 -14.59
N GLY A 67 2.51 16.56 -14.47
CA GLY A 67 2.27 17.27 -13.22
C GLY A 67 1.56 16.39 -12.18
N SER A 68 0.64 15.54 -12.62
CA SER A 68 -0.10 14.63 -11.73
C SER A 68 0.74 13.47 -11.17
N TYR A 69 1.84 13.06 -11.82
CA TYR A 69 2.62 11.88 -11.39
C TYR A 69 3.20 12.01 -9.98
N LEU A 70 3.65 13.20 -9.56
CA LEU A 70 4.18 13.38 -8.21
C LEU A 70 3.10 13.13 -7.15
N TYR A 71 1.90 13.67 -7.34
CA TYR A 71 0.76 13.45 -6.46
C TYR A 71 0.37 11.97 -6.41
N VAL A 72 0.36 11.31 -7.57
CA VAL A 72 0.10 9.87 -7.68
C VAL A 72 1.17 9.05 -6.95
N VAL A 73 2.44 9.47 -7.00
CA VAL A 73 3.53 8.82 -6.27
C VAL A 73 3.37 8.99 -4.77
N VAL A 74 3.18 10.22 -4.29
CA VAL A 74 3.07 10.52 -2.86
C VAL A 74 1.81 9.88 -2.28
N GLY A 75 0.66 10.11 -2.91
CA GLY A 75 -0.62 9.51 -2.52
C GLY A 75 -0.60 7.98 -2.64
N GLY A 76 0.05 7.44 -3.67
CA GLY A 76 0.23 6.00 -3.85
C GLY A 76 1.07 5.36 -2.74
N VAL A 77 2.14 6.01 -2.28
CA VAL A 77 2.96 5.54 -1.16
C VAL A 77 2.16 5.62 0.14
N ALA A 78 1.44 6.71 0.36
CA ALA A 78 0.64 6.93 1.57
C ALA A 78 -0.48 5.90 1.71
N THR A 79 -1.30 5.75 0.66
CA THR A 79 -2.42 4.80 0.62
C THR A 79 -1.92 3.36 0.78
N ARG A 80 -0.84 2.97 0.08
CA ARG A 80 -0.23 1.64 0.25
C ARG A 80 0.32 1.44 1.65
N PHE A 81 1.00 2.43 2.23
CA PHE A 81 1.50 2.35 3.59
C PHE A 81 0.38 2.06 4.60
N MET A 82 -0.80 2.69 4.43
CA MET A 82 -1.98 2.46 5.26
C MET A 82 -2.63 1.10 4.98
N MET A 83 -3.04 0.85 3.74
CA MET A 83 -3.91 -0.28 3.37
C MET A 83 -3.16 -1.60 3.15
N GLN A 84 -1.94 -1.55 2.59
CA GLN A 84 -1.25 -2.76 2.12
C GLN A 84 -0.65 -3.54 3.28
N SER A 85 -1.11 -4.76 3.55
CA SER A 85 -0.47 -5.64 4.52
C SER A 85 0.91 -6.10 4.02
N LEU A 86 1.86 -6.29 4.95
CA LEU A 86 3.17 -6.84 4.61
C LEU A 86 2.99 -8.29 4.16
N ASN A 87 3.58 -8.63 3.01
CA ASN A 87 3.63 -10.01 2.56
C ASN A 87 4.38 -10.87 3.58
N THR A 88 3.73 -11.93 4.04
CA THR A 88 4.34 -12.93 4.91
C THR A 88 4.47 -14.26 4.16
N ILE A 89 5.48 -15.04 4.56
CA ILE A 89 5.62 -16.44 4.17
C ILE A 89 5.75 -17.24 5.46
N ASN A 90 5.11 -18.41 5.51
CA ASN A 90 5.34 -19.36 6.60
C ASN A 90 6.75 -19.91 6.41
N LEU A 91 7.74 -19.35 7.10
CA LEU A 91 9.14 -19.75 7.00
C LEU A 91 9.41 -21.22 7.40
N PRO A 92 8.80 -21.79 8.46
CA PRO A 92 9.27 -23.07 9.00
C PRO A 92 9.29 -24.24 7.98
N PRO A 93 8.26 -24.43 7.12
CA PRO A 93 8.27 -25.50 6.11
C PRO A 93 9.35 -25.32 5.02
N TYR A 94 9.81 -24.10 4.76
CA TYR A 94 10.81 -23.81 3.73
C TYR A 94 12.24 -23.84 4.27
N GLN A 95 12.44 -23.83 5.59
CA GLN A 95 13.77 -23.86 6.21
C GLN A 95 14.43 -25.24 6.14
N ILE A 96 13.64 -26.31 6.08
CA ILE A 96 14.13 -27.70 5.95
C ILE A 96 14.52 -28.07 4.51
N LEU A 97 14.08 -27.28 3.53
CA LEU A 97 14.41 -27.49 2.13
C LEU A 97 15.75 -26.80 1.80
N PRO A 98 16.55 -27.33 0.86
CA PRO A 98 17.84 -26.74 0.46
C PRO A 98 17.67 -25.46 -0.40
N ILE A 99 16.84 -24.51 0.06
CA ILE A 99 16.56 -23.25 -0.62
C ILE A 99 17.44 -22.16 0.01
N LYS A 100 18.25 -21.50 -0.82
CA LYS A 100 19.05 -20.36 -0.37
C LYS A 100 18.16 -19.27 0.21
N ARG A 101 18.50 -18.79 1.40
CA ARG A 101 17.75 -17.74 2.14
C ARG A 101 17.53 -16.47 1.31
N ASN A 102 18.53 -16.08 0.52
CA ASN A 102 18.44 -14.91 -0.37
C ASN A 102 17.30 -15.05 -1.40
N THR A 103 17.01 -16.27 -1.86
CA THR A 103 15.89 -16.55 -2.77
C THR A 103 14.54 -16.32 -2.10
N LEU A 104 14.40 -16.66 -0.82
CA LEU A 104 13.17 -16.42 -0.05
C LEU A 104 12.94 -14.92 0.22
N VAL A 105 14.00 -14.18 0.52
CA VAL A 105 13.92 -12.71 0.71
C VAL A 105 13.55 -12.02 -0.59
N ASN A 106 14.23 -12.35 -1.70
CA ASN A 106 13.88 -11.83 -3.03
C ASN A 106 12.45 -12.20 -3.40
N TYR A 107 12.01 -13.42 -3.08
CA TYR A 107 10.64 -13.83 -3.32
C TYR A 107 9.63 -12.94 -2.59
N LEU A 108 9.86 -12.67 -1.30
CA LEU A 108 8.95 -11.88 -0.49
C LEU A 108 8.89 -10.41 -0.94
N LEU A 109 10.01 -9.88 -1.44
CA LEU A 109 10.12 -8.53 -2.01
C LEU A 109 9.48 -8.39 -3.38
N LEU A 110 9.65 -9.38 -4.26
CA LEU A 110 9.14 -9.35 -5.64
C LEU A 110 7.68 -9.79 -5.73
N LYS A 111 7.17 -10.58 -4.78
CA LYS A 111 5.78 -11.05 -4.74
C LYS A 111 4.72 -9.96 -5.02
N PRO A 112 4.78 -8.76 -4.41
CA PRO A 112 3.84 -7.68 -4.73
C PRO A 112 3.80 -7.31 -6.22
N LEU A 113 4.93 -7.36 -6.94
CA LEU A 113 5.00 -6.96 -8.35
C LEU A 113 4.20 -7.88 -9.27
N PHE A 114 3.86 -9.10 -8.83
CA PHE A 114 3.07 -10.04 -9.61
C PHE A 114 1.56 -9.96 -9.31
N ASN A 115 1.13 -9.04 -8.43
CA ASN A 115 -0.28 -8.83 -8.18
C ASN A 115 -0.89 -7.89 -9.24
N PRO A 116 -1.86 -8.34 -10.07
CA PRO A 116 -2.46 -7.51 -11.13
C PRO A 116 -3.13 -6.25 -10.59
N VAL A 117 -3.67 -6.28 -9.35
CA VAL A 117 -4.32 -5.14 -8.71
C VAL A 117 -3.36 -3.94 -8.57
N ASN A 118 -2.05 -4.17 -8.49
CA ASN A 118 -1.09 -3.08 -8.39
C ASN A 118 -0.95 -2.26 -9.67
N TYR A 119 -1.28 -2.85 -10.82
CA TYR A 119 -1.23 -2.21 -12.13
C TYR A 119 -2.54 -1.53 -12.51
N PHE A 120 -3.52 -1.51 -11.60
CA PHE A 120 -4.80 -0.87 -11.83
C PHE A 120 -4.66 0.64 -12.11
N LEU A 121 -3.64 1.28 -11.55
CA LEU A 121 -3.28 2.67 -11.83
C LEU A 121 -2.80 2.91 -13.27
N LEU A 122 -2.34 1.87 -13.98
CA LEU A 122 -1.93 1.98 -15.39
C LEU A 122 -3.12 1.94 -16.36
N VAL A 123 -4.27 1.44 -15.91
CA VAL A 123 -5.47 1.29 -16.73
C VAL A 123 -5.92 2.59 -17.39
N PRO A 124 -5.97 3.76 -16.71
CA PRO A 124 -6.29 5.02 -17.37
C PRO A 124 -5.12 5.60 -18.21
N ILE A 125 -3.87 5.28 -17.88
CA ILE A 125 -2.69 5.86 -18.54
C ILE A 125 -2.51 5.30 -19.96
N VAL A 126 -2.76 4.00 -20.15
CA VAL A 126 -2.63 3.33 -21.45
C VAL A 126 -3.57 3.93 -22.52
N PRO A 127 -4.90 4.02 -22.33
CA PRO A 127 -5.81 4.60 -23.31
C PRO A 127 -5.54 6.09 -23.54
N PHE A 128 -5.16 6.85 -22.49
CA PHE A 128 -4.74 8.25 -22.65
C PHE A 128 -3.54 8.38 -23.61
N THR A 129 -2.55 7.50 -23.48
CA THR A 129 -1.35 7.50 -24.32
C THR A 129 -1.71 7.19 -25.78
N ILE A 130 -2.59 6.21 -26.01
CA ILE A 130 -3.06 5.84 -27.35
C ILE A 130 -3.83 7.00 -27.99
N ARG A 131 -4.72 7.65 -27.23
CA ARG A 131 -5.48 8.80 -27.72
C ARG A 131 -4.56 9.99 -28.04
N SER A 132 -3.58 10.23 -27.19
CA SER A 132 -2.60 11.31 -27.39
C SER A 132 -1.69 11.07 -28.59
N LEU A 133 -1.37 9.80 -28.87
CA LEU A 133 -0.63 9.40 -30.06
C LEU A 133 -1.45 9.56 -31.35
N THR A 134 -2.72 9.17 -31.34
CA THR A 134 -3.59 9.24 -32.54
C THR A 134 -3.91 10.65 -32.98
N ALA A 135 -3.94 11.61 -32.05
CA ALA A 135 -4.16 13.02 -32.37
C ALA A 135 -2.87 13.84 -32.52
N GLY A 136 -1.69 13.20 -32.44
CA GLY A 136 -0.41 13.78 -32.87
C GLY A 136 0.34 14.60 -31.83
N ASP A 137 -0.12 14.67 -30.58
CA ASP A 137 0.55 15.43 -29.50
C ASP A 137 1.88 14.80 -29.09
N ILE A 138 2.04 13.50 -29.32
CA ILE A 138 3.16 12.71 -28.81
C ILE A 138 3.74 11.84 -29.91
N THR A 139 5.07 11.73 -29.95
CA THR A 139 5.75 10.74 -30.81
C THR A 139 5.61 9.31 -30.26
N ILE A 140 5.70 8.30 -31.12
CA ILE A 140 5.63 6.88 -30.71
C ILE A 140 6.65 6.57 -29.59
N LEU A 141 7.84 7.15 -29.66
CA LEU A 141 8.91 6.95 -28.68
C LEU A 141 8.53 7.51 -27.29
N GLN A 142 7.98 8.72 -27.25
CA GLN A 142 7.53 9.36 -26.01
C GLN A 142 6.34 8.62 -25.40
N GLY A 143 5.41 8.11 -26.22
CA GLY A 143 4.29 7.29 -25.74
C GLY A 143 4.76 5.98 -25.07
N LEU A 144 5.73 5.29 -25.68
CA LEU A 144 6.35 4.11 -25.05
C LEU A 144 7.10 4.47 -23.76
N SER A 145 7.85 5.58 -23.76
CA SER A 145 8.55 6.09 -22.58
C SER A 145 7.59 6.33 -21.41
N LEU A 146 6.45 6.98 -21.68
CA LEU A 146 5.42 7.28 -20.70
C LEU A 146 4.86 6.01 -20.04
N ILE A 147 4.51 4.98 -20.83
CA ILE A 147 4.01 3.71 -20.29
C ILE A 147 5.09 3.00 -19.44
N ILE A 148 6.34 2.97 -19.90
CA ILE A 148 7.44 2.34 -19.18
C ILE A 148 7.68 3.05 -17.86
N ILE A 149 7.71 4.38 -17.85
CA ILE A 149 7.90 5.20 -16.64
C ILE A 149 6.75 4.98 -15.66
N ALA A 150 5.51 4.93 -16.15
CA ALA A 150 4.35 4.62 -15.31
C ALA A 150 4.49 3.26 -14.61
N ILE A 151 4.94 2.22 -15.32
CA ILE A 151 5.22 0.89 -14.74
C ILE A 151 6.32 1.00 -13.66
N MET A 152 7.41 1.73 -13.95
CA MET A 152 8.50 1.91 -12.99
C MET A 152 8.07 2.70 -11.76
N ILE A 153 7.18 3.69 -11.91
CA ILE A 153 6.56 4.43 -10.81
C ILE A 153 5.77 3.50 -9.89
N VAL A 154 4.98 2.58 -10.46
CA VAL A 154 4.25 1.56 -9.68
C VAL A 154 5.23 0.68 -8.90
N TRP A 155 6.32 0.22 -9.52
CA TRP A 155 7.33 -0.59 -8.85
C TRP A 155 8.04 0.16 -7.72
N PHE A 156 8.46 1.40 -7.98
CA PHE A 156 9.06 2.28 -6.99
C PHE A 156 8.14 2.47 -5.79
N ASN A 157 6.87 2.80 -6.04
CA ASN A 157 5.84 2.95 -5.01
C ASN A 157 5.72 1.74 -4.09
N ILE A 158 5.63 0.55 -4.69
CA ILE A 158 5.50 -0.71 -3.97
C ILE A 158 6.71 -0.93 -3.06
N PHE A 159 7.92 -0.73 -3.57
CA PHE A 159 9.14 -0.93 -2.79
C PHE A 159 9.29 0.10 -1.67
N VAL A 160 9.00 1.37 -1.94
CA VAL A 160 9.05 2.43 -0.92
C VAL A 160 8.01 2.20 0.16
N ALA A 161 6.76 1.89 -0.20
CA ALA A 161 5.70 1.62 0.77
C ALA A 161 6.05 0.43 1.68
N VAL A 162 6.58 -0.66 1.11
CA VAL A 162 7.04 -1.83 1.87
C VAL A 162 8.21 -1.49 2.79
N LEU A 163 9.15 -0.65 2.34
CA LEU A 163 10.30 -0.22 3.14
C LEU A 163 9.85 0.64 4.33
N LEU A 164 8.99 1.62 4.07
CA LEU A 164 8.43 2.49 5.11
C LEU A 164 7.67 1.66 6.14
N LYS A 165 6.81 0.75 5.70
CA LYS A 165 6.02 -0.12 6.59
C LYS A 165 6.87 -1.03 7.46
N ARG A 166 8.03 -1.48 6.95
CA ARG A 166 9.00 -2.26 7.75
C ARG A 166 9.78 -1.40 8.74
N ARG A 167 10.14 -0.18 8.36
CA ARG A 167 10.95 0.73 9.19
C ARG A 167 10.13 1.32 10.34
N TYR A 168 8.95 1.83 10.05
CA TYR A 168 8.10 2.52 11.03
C TYR A 168 7.08 1.60 11.71
N GLY A 169 6.95 0.36 11.22
CA GLY A 169 5.99 -0.62 11.73
C GLY A 169 4.54 -0.21 11.47
N SER A 170 3.59 -0.98 11.99
CA SER A 170 2.16 -0.65 11.99
C SER A 170 1.74 0.21 13.19
N SER A 171 2.65 1.04 13.71
CA SER A 171 2.33 1.93 14.83
C SER A 171 1.44 3.06 14.34
N LEU A 172 0.37 3.37 15.09
CA LEU A 172 -0.51 4.52 14.81
C LEU A 172 0.28 5.83 14.67
N TRP A 173 1.37 5.97 15.42
CA TRP A 173 2.28 7.11 15.32
C TRP A 173 2.97 7.21 13.96
N GLY A 174 3.35 6.09 13.34
CA GLY A 174 3.97 6.09 12.00
C GLY A 174 2.99 6.49 10.91
N ILE A 175 1.71 6.16 11.07
CA ILE A 175 0.63 6.60 10.16
C ILE A 175 0.38 8.10 10.34
N LEU A 176 0.29 8.56 11.59
CA LEU A 176 0.06 9.97 11.89
C LEU A 176 1.19 10.88 11.37
N THR A 177 2.46 10.43 11.47
CA THR A 177 3.60 11.18 10.93
C THR A 177 3.55 11.31 9.41
N VAL A 178 3.12 10.27 8.70
CA VAL A 178 3.01 10.31 7.22
C VAL A 178 1.88 11.24 6.80
N ILE A 179 0.73 11.18 7.48
CA ILE A 179 -0.41 12.07 7.22
C ILE A 179 -0.02 13.53 7.50
N CYS A 180 0.65 13.80 8.62
CA CYS A 180 1.09 15.14 8.97
C CYS A 180 2.07 15.71 7.92
N LEU A 181 3.01 14.90 7.44
CA LEU A 181 3.97 15.31 6.43
C LEU A 181 3.29 15.64 5.09
N ILE A 182 2.32 14.83 4.66
CA ILE A 182 1.53 15.10 3.45
C ILE A 182 0.67 16.36 3.62
N ALA A 183 0.06 16.55 4.79
CA ALA A 183 -0.74 17.74 5.08
C ALA A 183 0.09 19.03 5.02
N ILE A 184 1.31 19.01 5.58
CA ILE A 184 2.23 20.16 5.51
C ILE A 184 2.60 20.48 4.06
N VAL A 185 2.90 19.46 3.26
CA VAL A 185 3.22 19.63 1.83
C VAL A 185 2.04 20.22 1.06
N GLY A 186 0.82 19.71 1.28
CA GLY A 186 -0.38 20.25 0.64
C GLY A 186 -0.71 21.69 1.06
N VAL A 187 -0.46 22.04 2.32
CA VAL A 187 -0.60 23.42 2.81
C VAL A 187 0.40 24.34 2.12
N LEU A 188 1.67 23.93 1.98
CA LEU A 188 2.70 24.71 1.28
C LEU A 188 2.33 25.01 -0.18
N GLU A 189 1.62 24.09 -0.83
CA GLU A 189 1.15 24.25 -2.20
C GLU A 189 0.00 25.25 -2.30
N ILE A 190 -0.98 25.17 -1.40
CA ILE A 190 -2.13 26.11 -1.36
C ILE A 190 -1.64 27.54 -1.11
N TYR A 191 -0.61 27.72 -0.27
CA TYR A 191 -0.01 29.03 0.00
C TYR A 191 0.95 29.52 -1.09
N GLY A 192 1.16 28.75 -2.17
CA GLY A 192 1.94 29.18 -3.33
C GLY A 192 3.43 29.38 -3.08
N VAL A 193 3.97 28.86 -1.97
CA VAL A 193 5.39 29.02 -1.61
C VAL A 193 6.29 28.15 -2.50
N VAL A 194 5.78 26.99 -2.94
CA VAL A 194 6.45 26.06 -3.87
C VAL A 194 5.40 25.43 -4.79
N SER A 195 5.57 25.55 -6.11
CA SER A 195 4.72 24.84 -7.08
C SER A 195 5.21 23.40 -7.30
N PHE A 196 4.67 22.46 -6.52
CA PHE A 196 4.97 21.03 -6.69
C PHE A 196 4.53 20.49 -8.06
N PHE A 197 3.50 21.08 -8.65
CA PHE A 197 3.06 20.77 -10.00
C PHE A 197 4.14 21.06 -11.05
N ASP A 198 4.69 22.28 -11.10
CA ASP A 198 5.75 22.65 -12.06
C ASP A 198 7.02 21.82 -11.85
N PHE A 199 7.35 21.53 -10.59
CA PHE A 199 8.44 20.62 -10.27
C PHE A 199 8.19 19.22 -10.82
N SER A 200 6.96 18.71 -10.70
CA SER A 200 6.56 17.42 -11.26
C SER A 200 6.63 17.43 -12.79
N VAL A 201 6.11 18.47 -13.46
CA VAL A 201 6.20 18.61 -14.91
C VAL A 201 7.66 18.60 -15.36
N THR A 202 8.54 19.34 -14.70
CA THR A 202 9.96 19.42 -15.06
C THR A 202 10.67 18.07 -14.88
N VAL A 203 10.45 17.41 -13.73
CA VAL A 203 11.11 16.13 -13.42
C VAL A 203 10.57 15.02 -14.31
N PHE A 204 9.26 14.82 -14.37
CA PHE A 204 8.67 13.73 -15.15
C PHE A 204 8.73 14.01 -16.66
N GLY A 205 8.68 15.28 -17.07
CA GLY A 205 8.97 15.69 -18.44
C GLY A 205 10.40 15.32 -18.85
N PHE A 206 11.40 15.64 -18.02
CA PHE A 206 12.77 15.19 -18.28
C PHE A 206 12.85 13.66 -18.41
N LEU A 207 12.13 12.91 -17.57
CA LEU A 207 12.11 11.45 -17.64
C LEU A 207 11.46 10.93 -18.92
N VAL A 208 10.34 11.50 -19.37
CA VAL A 208 9.57 11.01 -20.52
C VAL A 208 10.19 11.44 -21.85
N TYR A 209 10.61 12.70 -21.96
CA TYR A 209 11.12 13.28 -23.21
C TYR A 209 12.57 12.89 -23.52
N ASN A 210 13.39 12.57 -22.51
CA ASN A 210 14.75 12.09 -22.74
C ASN A 210 14.85 10.55 -22.77
N PRO A 211 15.57 9.96 -23.75
CA PRO A 211 15.83 8.51 -23.77
C PRO A 211 16.53 7.99 -22.51
N LEU A 212 17.33 8.84 -21.86
CA LEU A 212 18.03 8.51 -20.61
C LEU A 212 17.11 8.44 -19.39
N GLY A 213 15.91 9.01 -19.46
CA GLY A 213 14.98 9.07 -18.33
C GLY A 213 14.51 7.69 -17.85
N ILE A 214 14.36 6.73 -18.76
CA ILE A 214 14.06 5.33 -18.43
C ILE A 214 15.17 4.72 -17.55
N PHE A 215 16.45 5.00 -17.87
CA PHE A 215 17.58 4.52 -17.08
C PHE A 215 17.62 5.14 -15.69
N VAL A 216 17.35 6.45 -15.59
CA VAL A 216 17.27 7.15 -14.30
C VAL A 216 16.20 6.54 -13.42
N MET A 217 14.99 6.34 -13.96
CA MET A 217 13.89 5.77 -13.18
C MET A 217 14.15 4.29 -12.81
N ALA A 218 14.74 3.51 -13.72
CA ALA A 218 15.16 2.14 -13.43
C ALA A 218 16.19 2.10 -12.28
N LEU A 219 17.13 3.03 -12.25
CA LEU A 219 18.10 3.18 -11.16
C LEU A 219 17.40 3.48 -9.84
N CYS A 220 16.42 4.38 -9.81
CA CYS A 220 15.61 4.67 -8.62
C CYS A 220 14.90 3.42 -8.08
N VAL A 221 14.31 2.61 -8.96
CA VAL A 221 13.66 1.33 -8.58
C VAL A 221 14.68 0.34 -8.02
N LEU A 222 15.84 0.19 -8.66
CA LEU A 222 16.91 -0.68 -8.21
C LEU A 222 17.48 -0.24 -6.85
N CYS A 223 17.64 1.07 -6.62
CA CYS A 223 18.02 1.62 -5.33
C CYS A 223 16.98 1.29 -4.25
N ALA A 224 15.69 1.48 -4.52
CA ALA A 224 14.61 1.14 -3.59
C ALA A 224 14.59 -0.37 -3.25
N TYR A 225 14.83 -1.23 -4.25
CA TYR A 225 14.98 -2.67 -4.05
C TYR A 225 16.22 -3.03 -3.23
N GLY A 226 17.37 -2.42 -3.52
CA GLY A 226 18.63 -2.62 -2.82
C GLY A 226 18.55 -2.21 -1.34
N LEU A 227 17.92 -1.07 -1.05
CA LEU A 227 17.67 -0.60 0.31
C LEU A 227 16.77 -1.56 1.08
N ASN A 228 15.71 -2.08 0.44
CA ASN A 228 14.86 -3.11 1.03
C ASN A 228 15.63 -4.39 1.36
N ARG A 229 16.47 -4.86 0.43
CA ARG A 229 17.29 -6.05 0.64
C ARG A 229 18.32 -5.87 1.76
N ARG A 230 18.98 -4.71 1.85
CA ARG A 230 19.88 -4.35 2.96
C ARG A 230 19.13 -4.31 4.29
N PHE A 231 17.93 -3.74 4.31
CA PHE A 231 17.10 -3.70 5.52
C PHE A 231 16.74 -5.12 5.99
N PHE A 232 16.36 -6.01 5.08
CA PHE A 232 16.08 -7.41 5.40
C PHE A 232 17.29 -8.14 5.98
N ALA A 233 18.47 -7.95 5.41
CA ALA A 233 19.70 -8.56 5.92
C ALA A 233 20.01 -8.11 7.36
N LYS A 234 19.73 -6.84 7.70
CA LYS A 234 20.03 -6.26 9.01
C LYS A 234 19.00 -6.61 10.10
N TYR A 235 17.70 -6.60 9.78
CA TYR A 235 16.64 -6.64 10.82
C TYR A 235 15.82 -7.92 10.87
N TYR A 236 15.81 -8.74 9.81
CA TYR A 236 14.98 -9.95 9.79
C TYR A 236 15.59 -11.13 10.57
N TYR A 237 16.91 -11.09 10.82
CA TYR A 237 17.66 -12.19 11.44
C TYR A 237 18.06 -11.97 12.91
N ALA A 238 17.67 -10.86 13.54
CA ALA A 238 17.86 -10.72 14.98
C ALA A 238 16.61 -11.23 15.70
N GLU A 239 16.58 -12.50 16.10
CA GLU A 239 16.14 -13.10 17.40
C GLU A 239 15.19 -12.30 18.34
N ARG A 240 14.40 -11.34 17.86
CA ARG A 240 13.72 -10.31 18.65
C ARG A 240 12.20 -10.30 18.50
N PHE A 241 11.63 -11.03 17.54
CA PHE A 241 10.17 -11.17 17.50
C PHE A 241 9.64 -11.99 18.68
N ASP A 242 10.37 -13.01 19.12
CA ASP A 242 9.97 -13.83 20.28
C ASP A 242 10.18 -13.13 21.63
N ARG A 243 11.11 -12.17 21.73
CA ARG A 243 11.28 -11.40 22.97
C ARG A 243 10.14 -10.41 23.23
N LYS A 244 9.52 -9.83 22.19
CA LYS A 244 8.40 -8.91 22.40
C LYS A 244 7.10 -9.65 22.75
N SER A 245 6.91 -10.86 22.23
CA SER A 245 5.79 -11.74 22.60
C SER A 245 5.87 -12.18 24.07
N ASN A 246 7.05 -12.59 24.55
CA ASN A 246 7.21 -13.03 25.94
C ASN A 246 7.23 -11.88 26.98
N SER A 247 7.46 -10.63 26.58
CA SER A 247 7.28 -9.47 27.47
C SER A 247 5.81 -9.07 27.65
N SER A 248 4.93 -9.55 26.77
CA SER A 248 3.48 -9.42 26.88
C SER A 248 2.87 -10.67 27.53
N LYS A 249 3.46 -11.13 28.64
CA LYS A 249 2.56 -11.46 29.75
C LYS A 249 1.91 -10.13 30.12
N THR A 250 0.82 -9.83 29.40
CA THR A 250 -0.16 -8.79 29.71
C THR A 250 -0.16 -8.70 31.22
N LYS A 251 0.31 -7.57 31.77
CA LYS A 251 0.03 -7.25 33.18
C LYS A 251 -1.46 -7.44 33.28
N ALA A 252 -1.88 -8.58 33.82
CA ALA A 252 -3.28 -8.82 34.10
C ALA A 252 -3.61 -7.63 35.00
N ALA A 253 -4.51 -6.76 34.53
CA ALA A 253 -4.94 -5.65 35.35
C ALA A 253 -5.46 -6.30 36.64
N ASP A 254 -4.68 -6.24 37.70
CA ASP A 254 -5.08 -6.77 38.99
C ASP A 254 -6.05 -5.73 39.54
N PHE A 255 -7.32 -6.07 39.39
CA PHE A 255 -8.44 -5.32 39.94
C PHE A 255 -8.51 -5.53 41.46
N SER A 256 -7.38 -5.37 42.18
CA SER A 256 -7.33 -5.51 43.65
C SER A 256 -8.22 -4.48 44.36
N PHE A 257 -8.58 -3.39 43.68
CA PHE A 257 -9.63 -2.48 44.17
C PHE A 257 -11.00 -3.17 44.34
N MET A 258 -11.31 -4.17 43.51
CA MET A 258 -12.59 -4.87 43.53
C MET A 258 -12.70 -5.86 44.70
N GLU A 259 -11.58 -6.31 45.26
CA GLU A 259 -11.54 -7.22 46.42
C GLU A 259 -12.15 -6.59 47.68
N ARG A 260 -12.26 -5.26 47.73
CA ARG A 260 -12.90 -4.51 48.82
C ARG A 260 -14.41 -4.72 48.92
N PHE A 261 -15.06 -5.25 47.88
CA PHE A 261 -16.50 -5.51 47.85
C PHE A 261 -16.86 -6.98 48.18
N GLY A 262 -15.93 -7.73 48.78
CA GLY A 262 -16.12 -9.12 49.16
C GLY A 262 -16.30 -10.05 47.95
N GLN A 263 -17.05 -11.15 48.14
CA GLN A 263 -17.23 -12.19 47.11
C GLN A 263 -17.85 -11.68 45.80
N ILE A 264 -18.76 -10.69 45.90
CA ILE A 264 -19.39 -10.09 44.71
C ILE A 264 -18.36 -9.28 43.92
N GLY A 265 -17.48 -8.55 44.61
CA GLY A 265 -16.39 -7.79 44.01
C GLY A 265 -15.38 -8.67 43.26
N GLU A 266 -15.01 -9.80 43.86
CA GLU A 266 -14.11 -10.77 43.23
C GLU A 266 -14.71 -11.34 41.93
N LEU A 267 -16.01 -11.70 41.94
CA LEU A 267 -16.72 -12.16 40.75
C LEU A 267 -16.78 -11.10 39.65
N ILE A 268 -17.00 -9.83 40.00
CA ILE A 268 -16.99 -8.72 39.03
C ILE A 268 -15.59 -8.53 38.44
N GLY A 269 -14.55 -8.55 39.29
CA GLY A 269 -13.16 -8.44 38.87
C GLY A 269 -12.74 -9.55 37.90
N LEU A 270 -13.18 -10.78 38.14
CA LEU A 270 -12.95 -11.93 37.26
C LEU A 270 -13.62 -11.72 35.89
N ASN A 271 -14.88 -11.29 35.87
CA ASN A 271 -15.61 -11.04 34.63
C ASN A 271 -14.99 -9.90 33.81
N LEU A 272 -14.57 -8.81 34.46
CA LEU A 272 -13.84 -7.71 33.82
C LEU A 272 -12.51 -8.19 33.23
N LYS A 273 -11.76 -9.02 33.96
CA LYS A 273 -10.51 -9.62 33.48
C LYS A 273 -10.75 -10.50 32.25
N LEU A 274 -11.85 -11.27 32.21
CA LEU A 274 -12.25 -12.07 31.04
C LEU A 274 -12.66 -11.21 29.84
N ILE A 275 -13.47 -10.17 30.05
CA ILE A 275 -13.93 -9.24 29.00
C ILE A 275 -12.73 -8.56 28.33
N LEU A 276 -11.78 -8.06 29.13
CA LEU A 276 -10.59 -7.36 28.63
C LEU A 276 -9.54 -8.28 28.00
N ARG A 277 -9.53 -9.56 28.38
CA ARG A 277 -8.62 -10.58 27.83
C ARG A 277 -9.00 -10.98 26.41
N HIS A 278 -10.28 -11.02 26.06
CA HIS A 278 -10.74 -11.43 24.73
C HIS A 278 -10.91 -10.25 23.76
N LYS A 279 -10.33 -10.36 22.56
CA LYS A 279 -10.34 -9.30 21.54
C LYS A 279 -11.76 -8.90 21.11
N ARG A 280 -12.68 -9.86 21.01
CA ARG A 280 -14.08 -9.64 20.58
C ARG A 280 -14.87 -8.84 21.63
N THR A 281 -14.84 -9.28 22.89
CA THR A 281 -15.54 -8.62 24.01
C THR A 281 -14.96 -7.26 24.34
N LYS A 282 -13.62 -7.12 24.32
CA LYS A 282 -12.95 -5.82 24.49
C LYS A 282 -13.37 -4.81 23.42
N SER A 283 -13.45 -5.24 22.16
CA SER A 283 -13.94 -4.39 21.07
C SER A 283 -15.38 -3.95 21.29
N LEU A 284 -16.25 -4.88 21.71
CA LEU A 284 -17.66 -4.58 21.99
C LEU A 284 -17.82 -3.57 23.12
N LEU A 285 -17.05 -3.72 24.20
CA LEU A 285 -17.04 -2.78 25.33
C LEU A 285 -16.60 -1.38 24.89
N THR A 286 -15.57 -1.29 24.05
CA THR A 286 -15.04 0.00 23.56
C THR A 286 -16.07 0.70 22.66
N VAL A 287 -16.69 -0.05 21.75
CA VAL A 287 -17.74 0.47 20.85
C VAL A 287 -18.98 0.87 21.63
N GLY A 288 -19.43 0.06 22.59
CA GLY A 288 -20.56 0.38 23.44
C GLY A 288 -20.34 1.63 24.30
N CYS A 289 -19.13 1.80 24.84
CA CYS A 289 -18.76 3.00 25.58
C CYS A 289 -18.77 4.26 24.69
N LEU A 290 -18.21 4.16 23.47
CA LEU A 290 -18.30 5.25 22.48
C LEU A 290 -19.74 5.54 22.05
N PHE A 291 -20.59 4.51 21.95
CA PHE A 291 -22.00 4.66 21.57
C PHE A 291 -22.81 5.37 22.66
N LEU A 292 -22.48 5.17 23.94
CA LEU A 292 -23.08 5.96 25.03
C LEU A 292 -22.74 7.45 24.92
N ALA A 293 -21.52 7.78 24.47
CA ALA A 293 -21.12 9.16 24.23
C ALA A 293 -21.70 9.76 22.93
N TYR A 294 -22.34 8.95 22.07
CA TYR A 294 -22.96 9.43 20.83
C TYR A 294 -24.06 10.46 21.09
N GLY A 295 -24.80 10.32 22.20
CA GLY A 295 -25.83 11.28 22.61
C GLY A 295 -25.30 12.63 23.12
N LEU A 296 -23.98 12.80 23.30
CA LEU A 296 -23.34 14.08 23.64
C LEU A 296 -22.86 14.85 22.40
N LEU A 297 -22.92 14.23 21.21
CA LEU A 297 -22.51 14.83 19.93
C LEU A 297 -23.70 15.41 19.14
N PHE A 298 -24.92 15.31 19.68
CA PHE A 298 -26.17 15.91 19.18
C PHE A 298 -26.76 16.79 20.27
#